data_AF-A0A261FAE9-F1
#
_entry.id   AF-A0A261FAE9-F1
#
_cell.length_a   1.000
_cell.length_b   1.000
_cell.length_c   1.000
_cell.angle_alpha   90.00
_cell.angle_beta   90.00
_cell.angle_gamma   90.00
#
_symmetry.space_group_name_H-M   'P 1'
#
loop_
_entity.id
_entity.type
_entity.pdbx_description
1 polymer ?
#
loop_
_entity_poly.entity_id
_entity_poly.type
_entity_poly.pdbx_seq_one_letter_code
_entity_poly.pdbx_strand_id
1 'polypeptide(L)'
;MLSALEMFSVGIGPSSSHTVGPMRAAKAFVDNLEHNNLLAAVERVRVDLYGSLSLTGEGHGTDRAAFAGLEGLDPTTGSTDAVRFDLHRAWETGELNLAGTKKIAFHQSDIVFNMHESLPLHPNGMKFSAFDSADNLVKQQVMYSIGGGFIATQEELEAQLPGANNVVAAPSVTDDGFRKTGEQESKYEANRAAQRNAEKSVEAGHAFQQSGATPADQTAAAAQPAIPYNFESAQELMQICDSTGLSIDEVVWANEMAMHSEAEVNEGLKTAWEAMRECVYNGTHTSRDTLPGILKVKRRAPNVYHELVGSVDVINAEPENLKKAAKVTQSTCLSMTPGTCEANWISLFALAVNEENADGGRIVTAPTNGSAGIIPAVLHYYYAFMDGNWEGVKRFLLTAHAIGYLFKHNASISGAEVGCQGEVGSACSMAAAGLCAVMGGTPHQIENAAEIGIEHNLGLTCDPIAGLVQIPCIERNAIASNTAVNAARVSLLGDGSHLVSLDDAIATMKRTGADMMSSYKETSTGGLAVTVRIPEC
;
A
#
# COMPACT_ATOMS: atom_id res chain seq x y z
N MET A 1 -13.09 12.68 4.32
CA MET A 1 -12.16 11.91 5.16
C MET A 1 -12.09 10.48 4.64
N LEU A 2 -10.90 9.87 4.59
CA LEU A 2 -10.72 8.43 4.29
C LEU A 2 -11.07 7.62 5.54
N SER A 3 -11.65 6.42 5.42
CA SER A 3 -11.87 5.57 6.62
C SER A 3 -10.59 4.85 7.07
N ALA A 4 -10.47 4.61 8.38
CA ALA A 4 -9.46 3.73 8.98
C ALA A 4 -9.52 2.30 8.45
N LEU A 5 -10.71 1.82 8.06
CA LEU A 5 -10.91 0.50 7.46
C LEU A 5 -10.28 0.39 6.06
N GLU A 6 -10.17 1.52 5.36
CA GLU A 6 -9.51 1.59 4.05
C GLU A 6 -8.00 1.77 4.20
N MET A 7 -7.54 2.45 5.25
CA MET A 7 -6.12 2.60 5.57
C MET A 7 -5.49 1.25 5.90
N PHE A 8 -6.16 0.45 6.74
CA PHE A 8 -5.69 -0.85 7.23
C PHE A 8 -6.45 -2.00 6.56
N SER A 9 -6.37 -2.07 5.23
CA SER A 9 -7.07 -3.09 4.46
C SER A 9 -6.28 -4.39 4.37
N VAL A 10 -6.96 -5.53 4.53
CA VAL A 10 -6.40 -6.86 4.31
C VAL A 10 -6.25 -7.09 2.79
N GLY A 11 -5.12 -7.65 2.39
CA GLY A 11 -4.79 -7.95 0.99
C GLY A 11 -3.72 -9.01 0.86
N ILE A 12 -3.00 -8.99 -0.26
CA ILE A 12 -1.93 -9.95 -0.55
C ILE A 12 -0.66 -9.21 -0.96
N GLY A 13 0.49 -9.72 -0.52
CA GLY A 13 1.80 -9.24 -0.96
C GLY A 13 2.14 -9.63 -2.41
N PRO A 14 3.21 -9.06 -3.00
CA PRO A 14 4.14 -8.11 -2.39
C PRO A 14 3.77 -6.63 -2.53
N SER A 15 2.80 -6.27 -3.39
CA SER A 15 2.55 -4.86 -3.74
C SER A 15 1.06 -4.51 -3.80
N SER A 16 0.67 -3.40 -3.16
CA SER A 16 -0.69 -2.90 -3.26
C SER A 16 -1.01 -2.43 -4.68
N SER A 17 -0.08 -1.74 -5.33
CA SER A 17 -0.28 -1.20 -6.68
C SER A 17 -0.06 -2.23 -7.80
N HIS A 18 0.85 -3.18 -7.62
CA HIS A 18 1.24 -4.14 -8.66
C HIS A 18 0.72 -5.57 -8.43
N THR A 19 0.12 -5.85 -7.28
CA THR A 19 -0.50 -7.16 -6.98
C THR A 19 -1.98 -7.00 -6.67
N VAL A 20 -2.34 -6.27 -5.61
CA VAL A 20 -3.75 -6.10 -5.19
C VAL A 20 -4.58 -5.38 -6.26
N GLY A 21 -4.10 -4.25 -6.78
CA GLY A 21 -4.79 -3.49 -7.83
C GLY A 21 -5.09 -4.33 -9.08
N PRO A 22 -4.08 -4.98 -9.71
CA PRO A 22 -4.30 -5.85 -10.86
C PRO A 22 -5.25 -7.02 -10.62
N MET A 23 -5.18 -7.64 -9.43
CA MET A 23 -6.12 -8.71 -9.04
C MET A 23 -7.56 -8.18 -8.97
N ARG A 24 -7.77 -7.02 -8.33
CA ARG A 24 -9.09 -6.37 -8.28
C ARG A 24 -9.58 -5.97 -9.66
N ALA A 25 -8.72 -5.44 -10.53
CA ALA A 25 -9.08 -5.04 -11.88
C ALA A 25 -9.51 -6.24 -12.74
N ALA A 26 -8.75 -7.34 -12.67
CA ALA A 26 -9.11 -8.57 -13.36
C ALA A 26 -10.43 -9.16 -12.85
N LYS A 27 -10.63 -9.19 -11.52
CA LYS A 27 -11.90 -9.62 -10.94
C LYS A 27 -13.06 -8.73 -11.37
N ALA A 28 -12.90 -7.41 -11.30
CA ALA A 28 -13.93 -6.45 -11.72
C ALA A 28 -14.31 -6.61 -13.20
N PHE A 29 -13.33 -6.89 -14.07
CA PHE A 29 -13.59 -7.19 -15.48
C PHE A 29 -14.44 -8.46 -15.63
N VAL A 30 -14.13 -9.53 -14.89
CA VAL A 30 -14.89 -10.78 -14.92
C VAL A 30 -16.29 -10.62 -14.34
N ASP A 31 -16.43 -9.92 -13.21
CA ASP A 31 -17.73 -9.60 -12.62
C ASP A 31 -18.58 -8.76 -13.61
N ASN A 32 -17.95 -7.89 -14.40
CA ASN A 32 -18.63 -7.15 -15.48
C ASN A 32 -19.12 -8.08 -16.61
N LEU A 33 -18.33 -9.09 -17.00
CA LEU A 33 -18.76 -10.09 -17.98
C LEU A 33 -19.96 -10.90 -17.47
N GLU A 34 -19.97 -11.29 -16.20
CA GLU A 34 -21.08 -12.00 -15.57
C GLU A 34 -22.33 -11.12 -15.51
N HIS A 35 -22.20 -9.91 -14.98
CA HIS A 35 -23.32 -8.97 -14.82
C HIS A 35 -24.00 -8.64 -16.16
N ASN A 36 -23.23 -8.54 -17.25
CA ASN A 36 -23.75 -8.26 -18.59
C ASN A 36 -24.14 -9.53 -19.37
N ASN A 37 -24.15 -10.72 -18.74
CA ASN A 37 -24.44 -12.01 -19.37
C ASN A 37 -23.56 -12.33 -20.59
N LEU A 38 -22.31 -11.85 -20.58
CA LEU A 38 -21.34 -12.05 -21.66
C LEU A 38 -20.44 -13.27 -21.42
N LEU A 39 -20.31 -13.73 -20.17
CA LEU A 39 -19.38 -14.81 -19.78
C LEU A 39 -19.53 -16.08 -20.64
N ALA A 40 -20.77 -16.46 -20.98
CA ALA A 40 -21.04 -17.67 -21.76
C ALA A 40 -20.44 -17.61 -23.18
N ALA A 41 -20.29 -16.42 -23.77
CA ALA A 41 -19.76 -16.23 -25.12
C ALA A 41 -18.22 -16.18 -25.18
N VAL A 42 -17.54 -16.05 -24.04
CA VAL A 42 -16.07 -15.87 -23.98
C VAL A 42 -15.35 -17.20 -24.05
N GLU A 43 -14.47 -17.39 -25.02
CA GLU A 43 -13.63 -18.59 -25.19
C GLU A 43 -12.14 -18.31 -24.99
N ARG A 44 -11.73 -17.03 -24.93
CA ARG A 44 -10.36 -16.62 -24.65
C ARG A 44 -10.34 -15.23 -24.01
N VAL A 45 -9.38 -15.00 -23.12
CA VAL A 45 -9.12 -13.68 -22.54
C VAL A 45 -7.66 -13.29 -22.72
N ARG A 46 -7.38 -12.00 -22.77
CA ARG A 46 -6.03 -11.42 -22.86
C ARG A 46 -5.88 -10.25 -21.90
N VAL A 47 -4.72 -10.18 -21.26
CA VAL A 47 -4.30 -9.10 -20.35
C VAL A 47 -3.08 -8.41 -20.94
N ASP A 48 -3.20 -7.13 -21.26
CA ASP A 48 -2.08 -6.28 -21.64
C ASP A 48 -1.72 -5.36 -20.48
N LEU A 49 -0.47 -5.46 -20.00
CA LEU A 49 0.10 -4.65 -18.93
C LEU A 49 0.98 -3.55 -19.53
N TYR A 50 0.93 -2.33 -18.98
CA TYR A 50 1.61 -1.15 -19.53
C TYR A 50 2.47 -0.43 -18.49
N GLY A 51 3.43 0.38 -18.94
CA GLY A 51 4.22 1.30 -18.12
C GLY A 51 5.00 0.63 -17.00
N SER A 52 5.03 1.28 -15.83
CA SER A 52 5.69 0.81 -14.60
C SER A 52 5.20 -0.58 -14.16
N LEU A 53 3.90 -0.83 -14.35
CA LEU A 53 3.26 -2.11 -14.05
C LEU A 53 3.85 -3.24 -14.91
N SER A 54 4.18 -2.96 -16.16
CA SER A 54 4.85 -3.93 -17.02
C SER A 54 6.34 -4.09 -16.70
N LEU A 55 7.03 -3.02 -16.31
CA LEU A 55 8.48 -3.05 -16.07
C LEU A 55 8.86 -3.90 -14.85
N THR A 56 8.03 -3.86 -13.81
CA THR A 56 8.30 -4.57 -12.55
C THR A 56 7.30 -5.68 -12.25
N GLY A 57 6.38 -5.95 -13.18
CA GLY A 57 5.23 -6.81 -12.94
C GLY A 57 5.59 -8.27 -12.63
N GLU A 58 6.60 -8.86 -13.27
CA GLU A 58 7.05 -10.22 -12.93
C GLU A 58 7.55 -10.30 -11.48
N GLY A 59 8.36 -9.34 -11.06
CA GLY A 59 8.91 -9.26 -9.71
C GLY A 59 7.82 -9.04 -8.65
N HIS A 60 6.76 -8.32 -8.99
CA HIS A 60 5.60 -8.07 -8.13
C HIS A 60 4.49 -9.13 -8.26
N GLY A 61 4.64 -10.12 -9.16
CA GLY A 61 3.61 -11.12 -9.42
C GLY A 61 2.32 -10.55 -10.01
N THR A 62 2.41 -9.49 -10.81
CA THR A 62 1.26 -8.86 -11.48
C THR A 62 0.55 -9.82 -12.43
N ASP A 63 1.30 -10.65 -13.15
CA ASP A 63 0.80 -11.72 -14.01
C ASP A 63 -0.07 -12.72 -13.22
N ARG A 64 0.48 -13.23 -12.13
CA ARG A 64 -0.15 -14.15 -11.19
C ARG A 64 -1.39 -13.56 -10.56
N ALA A 65 -1.32 -12.29 -10.15
CA ALA A 65 -2.42 -11.55 -9.57
C ALA A 65 -3.57 -11.32 -10.56
N ALA A 66 -3.24 -10.88 -11.78
CA ALA A 66 -4.23 -10.70 -12.84
C ALA A 66 -4.89 -12.05 -13.20
N PHE A 67 -4.11 -13.12 -13.32
CA PHE A 67 -4.63 -14.47 -13.55
C PHE A 67 -5.59 -14.91 -12.45
N ALA A 68 -5.21 -14.79 -11.18
CA ALA A 68 -6.06 -15.16 -10.05
C ALA A 68 -7.36 -14.34 -10.02
N GLY A 69 -7.29 -13.05 -10.33
CA GLY A 69 -8.48 -12.20 -10.46
C GLY A 69 -9.39 -12.65 -11.61
N LEU A 70 -8.84 -13.12 -12.73
CA LEU A 70 -9.63 -13.71 -13.83
C LEU A 70 -10.34 -15.01 -13.41
N GLU A 71 -9.76 -15.78 -12.49
CA GLU A 71 -10.43 -16.93 -11.86
C GLU A 71 -11.47 -16.53 -10.80
N GLY A 72 -11.69 -15.23 -10.58
CA GLY A 72 -12.67 -14.69 -9.65
C GLY A 72 -12.19 -14.59 -8.21
N LEU A 73 -10.89 -14.82 -7.93
CA LEU A 73 -10.36 -14.70 -6.57
C LEU A 73 -10.33 -13.24 -6.12
N ASP A 74 -10.68 -13.01 -4.85
CA ASP A 74 -10.58 -11.71 -4.19
C ASP A 74 -9.24 -11.61 -3.42
N PRO A 75 -8.50 -10.49 -3.49
CA PRO A 75 -7.21 -10.36 -2.79
C PRO A 75 -7.31 -10.38 -1.27
N THR A 76 -8.49 -10.14 -0.71
CA THR A 76 -8.76 -10.09 0.74
C THR A 76 -8.98 -11.49 1.29
N THR A 77 -9.70 -12.34 0.56
CA THR A 77 -10.18 -13.66 1.03
C THR A 77 -9.65 -14.86 0.24
N GLY A 78 -9.21 -14.66 -1.00
CA GLY A 78 -8.77 -15.71 -1.92
C GLY A 78 -7.43 -16.33 -1.52
N SER A 79 -7.22 -17.61 -1.85
CA SER A 79 -6.00 -18.37 -1.47
C SER A 79 -4.72 -17.72 -1.99
N THR A 80 -3.76 -17.43 -1.10
CA THR A 80 -2.43 -16.92 -1.49
C THR A 80 -1.62 -17.95 -2.28
N ASP A 81 -1.80 -19.24 -2.00
CA ASP A 81 -1.14 -20.31 -2.74
C ASP A 81 -1.69 -20.43 -4.17
N ALA A 82 -3.00 -20.21 -4.35
CA ALA A 82 -3.58 -20.17 -5.69
C ALA A 82 -2.95 -19.05 -6.52
N VAL A 83 -2.86 -17.83 -5.97
CA VAL A 83 -2.17 -16.71 -6.64
C VAL A 83 -0.72 -17.07 -6.97
N ARG A 84 -0.03 -17.76 -6.05
CA ARG A 84 1.39 -18.09 -6.25
C ARG A 84 1.63 -19.14 -7.33
N PHE A 85 0.77 -20.14 -7.47
CA PHE A 85 1.07 -21.36 -8.23
C PHE A 85 0.16 -21.61 -9.44
N ASP A 86 -1.06 -21.07 -9.46
CA ASP A 86 -2.08 -21.52 -10.41
C ASP A 86 -1.80 -21.08 -11.85
N LEU A 87 -1.17 -19.91 -12.03
CA LEU A 87 -0.73 -19.46 -13.37
C LEU A 87 0.27 -20.44 -14.01
N HIS A 88 1.23 -20.96 -13.23
CA HIS A 88 2.20 -21.93 -13.76
C HIS A 88 1.51 -23.24 -14.17
N ARG A 89 0.54 -23.69 -13.38
CA ARG A 89 -0.30 -24.85 -13.72
C ARG A 89 -1.11 -24.58 -15.00
N ALA A 90 -1.67 -23.38 -15.15
CA ALA A 90 -2.41 -22.99 -16.35
C ALA A 90 -1.54 -22.99 -17.61
N TRP A 91 -0.25 -22.63 -17.51
CA TRP A 91 0.68 -22.75 -18.63
C TRP A 91 0.96 -24.20 -19.04
N GLU A 92 0.91 -25.14 -18.10
CA GLU A 92 1.05 -26.58 -18.40
C GLU A 92 -0.22 -27.17 -19.01
N THR A 93 -1.40 -26.77 -18.52
CA THR A 93 -2.69 -27.31 -18.97
C THR A 93 -3.25 -26.60 -20.21
N GLY A 94 -2.87 -25.34 -20.43
CA GLY A 94 -3.46 -24.46 -21.44
C GLY A 94 -4.89 -24.00 -21.10
N GLU A 95 -5.29 -24.05 -19.82
CA GLU A 95 -6.66 -23.79 -19.37
C GLU A 95 -6.70 -22.71 -18.26
N LEU A 96 -7.69 -21.84 -18.32
CA LEU A 96 -8.09 -20.90 -17.27
C LEU A 96 -9.52 -21.21 -16.82
N ASN A 97 -9.79 -21.24 -15.51
CA ASN A 97 -11.15 -21.36 -14.98
C ASN A 97 -11.78 -19.97 -14.76
N LEU A 98 -12.19 -19.32 -15.87
CA LEU A 98 -12.73 -17.96 -15.87
C LEU A 98 -13.95 -17.84 -14.94
N ALA A 99 -13.93 -16.81 -14.09
CA ALA A 99 -14.93 -16.57 -13.03
C ALA A 99 -15.09 -17.73 -12.03
N GLY A 100 -14.17 -18.70 -12.02
CA GLY A 100 -14.30 -19.92 -11.26
C GLY A 100 -15.32 -20.91 -11.82
N THR A 101 -15.98 -20.60 -12.95
CA THR A 101 -17.14 -21.35 -13.46
C THR A 101 -16.98 -21.89 -14.88
N LYS A 102 -16.18 -21.24 -15.73
CA LYS A 102 -16.02 -21.61 -17.15
C LYS A 102 -14.56 -21.87 -17.48
N LYS A 103 -14.25 -23.10 -17.90
CA LYS A 103 -12.95 -23.43 -18.49
C LYS A 103 -12.82 -22.86 -19.90
N ILE A 104 -11.76 -22.10 -20.14
CA ILE A 104 -11.42 -21.53 -21.44
C ILE A 104 -9.95 -21.76 -21.77
N ALA A 105 -9.59 -21.65 -23.05
CA ALA A 105 -8.20 -21.73 -23.47
C ALA A 105 -7.42 -20.52 -22.93
N PHE A 106 -6.21 -20.77 -22.41
CA PHE A 106 -5.33 -19.73 -21.91
C PHE A 106 -3.87 -20.11 -22.13
N HIS A 107 -3.12 -19.23 -22.77
CA HIS A 107 -1.73 -19.43 -23.13
C HIS A 107 -0.85 -18.35 -22.53
N GLN A 108 0.46 -18.60 -22.45
CA GLN A 108 1.42 -17.61 -21.98
C GLN A 108 1.37 -16.30 -22.81
N SER A 109 1.05 -16.40 -24.10
CA SER A 109 0.88 -15.24 -24.99
C SER A 109 -0.33 -14.35 -24.66
N ASP A 110 -1.20 -14.78 -23.75
CA ASP A 110 -2.40 -14.04 -23.34
C ASP A 110 -2.12 -13.06 -22.20
N ILE A 111 -0.93 -13.11 -21.59
CA ILE A 111 -0.42 -12.04 -20.71
C ILE A 111 0.73 -11.35 -21.43
N VAL A 112 0.57 -10.06 -21.71
CA VAL A 112 1.52 -9.29 -22.51
C VAL A 112 2.07 -8.13 -21.70
N PHE A 113 3.39 -8.08 -21.59
CA PHE A 113 4.15 -7.02 -20.92
C PHE A 113 4.59 -5.97 -21.94
N ASN A 114 3.86 -4.85 -22.04
CA ASN A 114 4.19 -3.74 -22.93
C ASN A 114 5.13 -2.74 -22.24
N MET A 115 6.38 -3.16 -22.02
CA MET A 115 7.38 -2.44 -21.20
C MET A 115 7.73 -1.02 -21.71
N HIS A 116 7.48 -0.73 -22.98
CA HIS A 116 7.83 0.55 -23.62
C HIS A 116 6.61 1.37 -24.04
N GLU A 117 5.42 0.95 -23.66
CA GLU A 117 4.17 1.65 -23.92
C GLU A 117 3.53 2.05 -22.60
N SER A 118 2.95 3.25 -22.54
CA SER A 118 2.18 3.71 -21.38
C SER A 118 0.82 4.19 -21.84
N LEU A 119 -0.18 3.92 -21.01
CA LEU A 119 -1.51 4.46 -21.20
C LEU A 119 -1.56 5.93 -20.71
N PRO A 120 -2.45 6.77 -21.27
CA PRO A 120 -2.34 8.22 -21.14
C PRO A 120 -2.63 8.79 -19.75
N LEU A 121 -3.46 8.11 -18.94
CA LEU A 121 -3.97 8.68 -17.68
C LEU A 121 -3.12 8.35 -16.45
N HIS A 122 -2.46 7.19 -16.43
CA HIS A 122 -1.67 6.74 -15.29
C HIS A 122 -0.66 5.65 -15.71
N PRO A 123 0.57 5.60 -15.15
CA PRO A 123 1.61 4.67 -15.57
C PRO A 123 1.30 3.19 -15.28
N ASN A 124 0.51 2.91 -14.23
CA ASN A 124 0.06 1.55 -13.91
C ASN A 124 -1.23 1.17 -14.69
N GLY A 125 -1.11 1.06 -16.00
CA GLY A 125 -2.23 0.79 -16.91
C GLY A 125 -2.40 -0.69 -17.26
N MET A 126 -3.65 -1.14 -17.39
CA MET A 126 -4.03 -2.50 -17.77
C MET A 126 -5.15 -2.46 -18.80
N LYS A 127 -5.14 -3.40 -19.75
CA LYS A 127 -6.25 -3.61 -20.69
C LYS A 127 -6.63 -5.08 -20.69
N PHE A 128 -7.90 -5.35 -20.41
CA PHE A 128 -8.50 -6.67 -20.44
C PHE A 128 -9.33 -6.81 -21.72
N SER A 129 -9.16 -7.90 -22.45
CA SER A 129 -9.91 -8.20 -23.67
C SER A 129 -10.46 -9.63 -23.61
N ALA A 130 -11.74 -9.81 -23.93
CA ALA A 130 -12.40 -11.10 -24.01
C ALA A 130 -12.86 -11.37 -25.45
N PHE A 131 -12.67 -12.60 -25.92
CA PHE A 131 -12.92 -13.03 -27.30
C PHE A 131 -13.83 -14.26 -27.35
N ASP A 132 -14.59 -14.40 -28.43
CA ASP A 132 -15.42 -15.57 -28.71
C ASP A 132 -14.64 -16.70 -29.43
N SER A 133 -15.32 -17.80 -29.75
CA SER A 133 -14.73 -18.95 -30.47
C SER A 133 -14.17 -18.64 -31.87
N ALA A 134 -14.55 -17.49 -32.45
CA ALA A 134 -14.10 -17.03 -33.76
C ALA A 134 -13.09 -15.88 -33.65
N ASP A 135 -12.50 -15.67 -32.46
CA ASP A 135 -11.58 -14.60 -32.12
C ASP A 135 -12.17 -13.17 -32.28
N ASN A 136 -13.51 -13.02 -32.27
CA ASN A 136 -14.12 -11.69 -32.26
C ASN A 136 -14.11 -11.10 -30.85
N LEU A 137 -13.86 -9.80 -30.74
CA LEU A 137 -13.88 -9.08 -29.47
C LEU A 137 -15.30 -9.03 -28.89
N VAL A 138 -15.50 -9.63 -27.72
CA VAL A 138 -16.75 -9.61 -26.95
C VAL A 138 -16.78 -8.37 -26.05
N LYS A 139 -15.68 -8.11 -25.34
CA LYS A 139 -15.57 -6.99 -24.40
C LYS A 139 -14.11 -6.57 -24.28
N GLN A 140 -13.89 -5.27 -24.13
CA GLN A 140 -12.61 -4.69 -23.75
C GLN A 140 -12.83 -3.67 -22.64
N GLN A 141 -11.89 -3.58 -21.71
CA GLN A 141 -11.90 -2.56 -20.67
C GLN A 141 -10.47 -2.15 -20.33
N VAL A 142 -10.26 -0.84 -20.19
CA VAL A 142 -8.99 -0.26 -19.72
C VAL A 142 -9.17 0.17 -18.28
N MET A 143 -8.23 -0.22 -17.42
CA MET A 143 -8.26 0.06 -15.99
C MET A 143 -6.86 0.45 -15.50
N TYR A 144 -6.82 1.19 -14.40
CA TYR A 144 -5.61 1.71 -13.80
C TYR A 144 -5.54 1.33 -12.32
N SER A 145 -4.34 1.00 -11.85
CA SER A 145 -4.05 0.84 -10.43
C SER A 145 -3.46 2.13 -9.86
N ILE A 146 -4.25 2.86 -9.08
CA ILE A 146 -3.98 4.26 -8.67
C ILE A 146 -3.38 4.37 -7.27
N GLY A 147 -2.77 3.29 -6.75
CA GLY A 147 -2.12 3.27 -5.44
C GLY A 147 -3.01 2.71 -4.32
N GLY A 148 -2.40 2.18 -3.24
CA GLY A 148 -3.13 1.57 -2.11
C GLY A 148 -4.00 0.35 -2.44
N GLY A 149 -3.88 -0.21 -3.65
CA GLY A 149 -4.77 -1.27 -4.15
C GLY A 149 -6.09 -0.77 -4.72
N PHE A 150 -6.29 0.54 -4.86
CA PHE A 150 -7.45 1.12 -5.53
C PHE A 150 -7.31 1.02 -7.05
N ILE A 151 -8.44 0.85 -7.72
CA ILE A 151 -8.53 0.78 -9.18
C ILE A 151 -9.53 1.82 -9.69
N ALA A 152 -9.31 2.27 -10.92
CA ALA A 152 -10.26 3.12 -11.64
C ALA A 152 -10.30 2.70 -13.12
N THR A 153 -11.47 2.75 -13.73
CA THR A 153 -11.65 2.61 -15.17
C THR A 153 -11.13 3.85 -15.90
N GLN A 154 -10.86 3.71 -17.19
CA GLN A 154 -10.49 4.86 -18.02
C GLN A 154 -11.59 5.92 -18.01
N GLU A 155 -12.85 5.51 -18.10
CA GLU A 155 -14.01 6.41 -18.11
C GLU A 155 -14.14 7.18 -16.79
N GLU A 156 -13.90 6.55 -15.64
CA GLU A 156 -13.94 7.20 -14.32
C GLU A 156 -12.86 8.25 -14.16
N LEU A 157 -11.63 7.98 -14.64
CA LEU A 157 -10.54 8.96 -14.58
C LEU A 157 -10.75 10.10 -15.56
N GLU A 158 -11.24 9.83 -16.78
CA GLU A 158 -11.54 10.89 -17.77
C GLU A 158 -12.64 11.84 -17.27
N ALA A 159 -13.67 11.30 -16.59
CA ALA A 159 -14.75 12.11 -16.03
C ALA A 159 -14.29 13.10 -14.95
N GLN A 160 -13.12 12.87 -14.34
CA GLN A 160 -12.54 13.70 -13.30
C GLN A 160 -11.56 14.76 -13.85
N LEU A 161 -11.26 14.75 -15.15
CA LEU A 161 -10.39 15.74 -15.76
C LEU A 161 -11.08 17.13 -15.85
N PRO A 162 -10.39 18.22 -15.46
CA PRO A 162 -10.95 19.57 -15.57
C PRO A 162 -11.25 19.92 -17.03
N GLY A 163 -12.54 20.05 -17.38
CA GLY A 163 -13.01 20.45 -18.72
C GLY A 163 -14.07 19.57 -19.38
N ALA A 164 -14.41 18.41 -18.80
CA ALA A 164 -15.39 17.48 -19.38
C ALA A 164 -16.84 18.05 -19.51
N ASN A 165 -17.17 19.13 -18.78
CA ASN A 165 -18.51 19.72 -18.75
C ASN A 165 -18.65 21.10 -19.44
N ASN A 166 -17.69 21.56 -20.24
CA ASN A 166 -17.87 22.79 -21.02
C ASN A 166 -17.06 22.77 -22.32
N VAL A 167 -17.65 22.27 -23.40
CA VAL A 167 -17.16 22.54 -24.76
C VAL A 167 -18.02 23.64 -25.37
N VAL A 168 -17.65 24.89 -25.12
CA VAL A 168 -17.94 25.98 -26.06
C VAL A 168 -16.74 26.06 -26.99
N ALA A 169 -16.97 25.80 -28.26
CA ALA A 169 -15.96 25.83 -29.31
C ALA A 169 -15.23 27.19 -29.33
N ALA A 170 -13.91 27.17 -29.20
CA ALA A 170 -13.05 28.33 -29.43
C ALA A 170 -12.36 28.21 -30.81
N PRO A 171 -12.06 29.34 -31.47
CA PRO A 171 -11.91 29.41 -32.91
C PRO A 171 -10.49 29.06 -33.39
N SER A 172 -10.44 28.59 -34.64
CA SER A 172 -9.23 28.30 -35.40
C SER A 172 -8.30 29.51 -35.52
N VAL A 173 -7.07 29.38 -35.05
CA VAL A 173 -5.97 30.30 -35.36
C VAL A 173 -5.09 29.66 -36.43
N THR A 174 -4.88 30.42 -37.51
CA THR A 174 -4.08 30.05 -38.67
C THR A 174 -2.58 30.06 -38.37
N ASP A 175 -1.93 29.10 -38.99
CA ASP A 175 -0.50 28.82 -39.10
C ASP A 175 0.32 30.03 -39.63
N ASP A 176 1.52 30.21 -39.10
CA ASP A 176 2.66 30.77 -39.83
C ASP A 176 3.99 30.40 -39.12
N GLY A 177 4.54 29.26 -39.54
CA GLY A 177 5.90 29.19 -40.08
C GLY A 177 7.11 29.28 -39.14
N PHE A 178 7.76 28.14 -38.89
CA PHE A 178 9.22 27.99 -39.13
C PHE A 178 9.61 26.50 -39.23
N ARG A 179 10.23 26.13 -40.36
CA ARG A 179 10.68 24.77 -40.67
C ARG A 179 12.13 24.58 -40.19
N LYS A 180 12.39 23.60 -39.33
CA LYS A 180 13.71 22.97 -39.21
C LYS A 180 13.58 21.45 -39.14
N THR A 181 14.40 20.82 -39.97
CA THR A 181 14.56 19.39 -40.25
C THR A 181 15.35 18.68 -39.15
N GLY A 182 14.93 17.47 -38.78
CA GLY A 182 15.66 16.58 -37.88
C GLY A 182 14.84 15.36 -37.48
N GLU A 183 14.69 14.39 -38.38
CA GLU A 183 14.05 13.10 -38.12
C GLU A 183 14.91 12.24 -37.18
N GLN A 184 14.74 12.41 -35.87
CA GLN A 184 14.98 11.36 -34.84
C GLN A 184 14.54 11.76 -33.41
N GLU A 185 14.00 12.97 -33.19
CA GLU A 185 13.49 13.41 -31.86
C GLU A 185 11.98 13.19 -31.64
N SER A 186 11.24 12.81 -32.69
CA SER A 186 9.77 12.79 -32.67
C SER A 186 9.10 11.74 -31.78
N LYS A 187 9.81 10.68 -31.35
CA LYS A 187 9.25 9.66 -30.42
C LYS A 187 9.50 9.99 -28.95
N TYR A 188 10.56 10.73 -28.64
CA TYR A 188 10.89 11.13 -27.26
C TYR A 188 10.09 12.37 -26.81
N GLU A 189 9.80 13.31 -27.72
CA GLU A 189 9.00 14.50 -27.38
C GLU A 189 7.51 14.21 -27.27
N ALA A 190 6.98 13.25 -28.05
CA ALA A 190 5.60 12.78 -27.91
C ALA A 190 5.35 12.13 -26.54
N ASN A 191 6.30 11.33 -26.03
CA ASN A 191 6.25 10.75 -24.69
C ASN A 191 6.33 11.83 -23.59
N ARG A 192 7.14 12.89 -23.80
CA ARG A 192 7.26 14.00 -22.85
C ARG A 192 6.03 14.90 -22.82
N ALA A 193 5.32 15.03 -23.93
CA ALA A 193 4.04 15.75 -24.01
C ALA A 193 2.89 14.95 -23.37
N ALA A 194 2.85 13.62 -23.57
CA ALA A 194 1.92 12.73 -22.89
C ALA A 194 2.15 12.73 -21.36
N GLN A 195 3.42 12.70 -20.92
CA GLN A 195 3.78 12.79 -19.50
C GLN A 195 3.38 14.12 -18.86
N ARG A 196 3.57 15.26 -19.53
CA ARG A 196 3.12 16.56 -18.99
C ARG A 196 1.60 16.68 -18.89
N ASN A 197 0.87 15.99 -19.77
CA ASN A 197 -0.59 15.91 -19.67
C ASN A 197 -1.03 14.95 -18.56
N ALA A 198 -0.29 13.86 -18.31
CA ALA A 198 -0.49 12.99 -17.15
C ALA A 198 -0.20 13.72 -15.83
N GLU A 199 0.88 14.50 -15.73
CA GLU A 199 1.22 15.32 -14.56
C GLU A 199 0.10 16.32 -14.22
N LYS A 200 -0.48 16.98 -15.23
CA LYS A 200 -1.63 17.88 -15.05
C LYS A 200 -2.94 17.16 -14.69
N SER A 201 -3.08 15.91 -15.12
CA SER A 201 -4.24 15.06 -14.79
C SER A 201 -4.15 14.53 -13.36
N VAL A 202 -2.94 14.27 -12.86
CA VAL A 202 -2.65 13.84 -11.48
C VAL A 202 -2.79 14.99 -10.48
N GLU A 203 -2.39 16.22 -10.83
CA GLU A 203 -2.67 17.42 -10.01
C GLU A 203 -4.18 17.67 -9.81
N ALA A 204 -5.02 17.26 -10.77
CA ALA A 204 -6.48 17.39 -10.68
C ALA A 204 -7.16 16.27 -9.86
N GLY A 205 -6.47 15.15 -9.58
CA GLY A 205 -7.00 13.98 -8.86
C GLY A 205 -7.08 14.13 -7.33
N HIS A 206 -6.79 15.31 -6.78
CA HIS A 206 -6.63 15.54 -5.33
C HIS A 206 -7.94 15.60 -4.52
N ALA A 207 -9.07 15.14 -5.07
CA ALA A 207 -10.32 15.01 -4.31
C ALA A 207 -11.11 13.78 -4.77
N PHE A 208 -10.62 12.59 -4.42
CA PHE A 208 -11.34 11.33 -4.63
C PHE A 208 -12.45 11.21 -3.57
N GLN A 209 -13.67 11.68 -3.87
CA GLN A 209 -14.89 11.28 -3.13
C GLN A 209 -15.39 9.96 -3.73
N GLN A 210 -15.25 8.85 -2.99
CA GLN A 210 -15.71 7.52 -3.41
C GLN A 210 -17.22 7.35 -3.16
N SER A 211 -17.91 6.80 -4.15
CA SER A 211 -19.20 6.11 -3.98
C SER A 211 -19.01 4.66 -4.40
N GLY A 212 -18.84 3.76 -3.43
CA GLY A 212 -18.87 2.32 -3.66
C GLY A 212 -20.32 1.83 -3.73
N ALA A 213 -20.87 1.66 -4.93
CA ALA A 213 -22.05 0.85 -5.17
C ALA A 213 -22.15 0.46 -6.66
N THR A 214 -22.52 -0.80 -6.90
CA THR A 214 -22.90 -1.35 -8.20
C THR A 214 -24.00 -0.52 -8.87
N PRO A 215 -24.01 -0.35 -10.21
CA PRO A 215 -24.99 0.49 -10.88
C PRO A 215 -26.31 -0.26 -11.06
N ALA A 216 -27.19 -0.17 -10.05
CA ALA A 216 -28.62 -0.41 -10.22
C ALA A 216 -29.40 0.58 -9.33
N ASP A 217 -30.32 1.32 -9.94
CA ASP A 217 -31.18 2.37 -9.40
C ASP A 217 -30.55 3.73 -9.05
N GLN A 218 -30.42 4.59 -10.07
CA GLN A 218 -30.37 6.04 -9.89
C GLN A 218 -31.77 6.57 -9.52
N THR A 219 -32.11 6.52 -8.23
CA THR A 219 -33.12 7.43 -7.65
C THR A 219 -32.67 7.89 -6.26
N ALA A 220 -32.55 9.22 -6.11
CA ALA A 220 -32.23 10.00 -4.91
C ALA A 220 -30.79 9.87 -4.38
N ALA A 221 -29.95 10.87 -4.72
CA ALA A 221 -28.68 11.11 -4.03
C ALA A 221 -28.95 11.41 -2.55
N ALA A 222 -28.73 10.41 -1.68
CA ALA A 222 -28.72 10.60 -0.24
C ALA A 222 -27.58 11.57 0.11
N ALA A 223 -27.88 12.61 0.88
CA ALA A 223 -26.85 13.52 1.39
C ALA A 223 -25.85 12.72 2.23
N GLN A 224 -24.57 12.79 1.91
CA GLN A 224 -23.53 12.17 2.73
C GLN A 224 -23.61 12.76 4.15
N PRO A 225 -23.55 11.92 5.20
CA PRO A 225 -23.58 12.40 6.58
C PRO A 225 -22.41 13.36 6.82
N ALA A 226 -22.69 14.49 7.47
CA ALA A 226 -21.68 15.49 7.78
C ALA A 226 -20.69 14.91 8.80
N ILE A 227 -19.40 14.88 8.44
CA ILE A 227 -18.33 14.43 9.32
C ILE A 227 -18.17 15.46 10.47
N PRO A 228 -18.28 15.06 11.76
CA PRO A 228 -18.32 15.98 12.89
C PRO A 228 -17.07 16.86 13.06
N TYR A 229 -15.89 16.26 12.88
CA TYR A 229 -14.60 16.90 13.14
C TYR A 229 -13.70 16.76 11.92
N ASN A 230 -14.06 17.40 10.81
CA ASN A 230 -13.23 17.39 9.62
C ASN A 230 -11.93 18.18 9.86
N PHE A 231 -10.81 17.66 9.39
CA PHE A 231 -9.50 18.32 9.40
C PHE A 231 -8.77 18.01 8.09
N GLU A 232 -7.98 18.97 7.62
CA GLU A 232 -7.15 18.86 6.42
C GLU A 232 -5.66 19.07 6.75
N SER A 233 -5.32 19.58 7.94
CA SER A 233 -3.95 19.76 8.40
C SER A 233 -3.71 19.28 9.84
N ALA A 234 -2.44 19.08 10.21
CA ALA A 234 -2.05 18.77 11.58
C ALA A 234 -2.43 19.91 12.54
N GLN A 235 -2.24 21.16 12.10
CA GLN A 235 -2.65 22.34 12.85
C GLN A 235 -4.16 22.35 13.14
N GLU A 236 -5.01 22.02 12.16
CA GLU A 236 -6.47 21.94 12.37
C GLU A 236 -6.84 20.81 13.34
N LEU A 237 -6.20 19.65 13.21
CA LEU A 237 -6.39 18.53 14.13
C LEU A 237 -6.05 18.92 15.58
N MET A 238 -4.94 19.63 15.80
CA MET A 238 -4.56 20.12 17.13
C MET A 238 -5.57 21.15 17.66
N GLN A 239 -6.05 22.07 16.82
CA GLN A 239 -7.09 23.03 17.21
C GLN A 239 -8.40 22.35 17.63
N ILE A 240 -8.79 21.26 16.95
CA ILE A 240 -9.96 20.46 17.32
C ILE A 240 -9.73 19.82 18.69
N CYS A 241 -8.58 19.18 18.91
CA CYS A 241 -8.24 18.58 20.21
C CYS A 241 -8.24 19.62 21.34
N ASP A 242 -7.59 20.78 21.13
CA ASP A 242 -7.50 21.85 22.13
C ASP A 242 -8.87 22.47 22.47
N SER A 243 -9.75 22.62 21.48
CA SER A 243 -11.07 23.24 21.67
C SER A 243 -12.13 22.31 22.25
N THR A 244 -12.04 21.00 21.95
CA THR A 244 -13.01 19.99 22.39
C THR A 244 -12.57 19.23 23.64
N GLY A 245 -11.26 19.16 23.89
CA GLY A 245 -10.66 18.31 24.91
C GLY A 245 -10.58 16.83 24.54
N LEU A 246 -10.95 16.46 23.30
CA LEU A 246 -10.86 15.09 22.79
C LEU A 246 -9.43 14.75 22.39
N SER A 247 -9.04 13.49 22.61
CA SER A 247 -7.81 12.95 22.03
C SER A 247 -7.95 12.67 20.53
N ILE A 248 -6.83 12.49 19.83
CA ILE A 248 -6.84 12.26 18.37
C ILE A 248 -7.65 11.01 17.99
N ASP A 249 -7.54 9.92 18.76
CA ASP A 249 -8.34 8.71 18.54
C ASP A 249 -9.84 8.93 18.75
N GLU A 250 -10.23 9.77 19.70
CA GLU A 250 -11.64 10.13 19.94
C GLU A 250 -12.22 11.00 18.81
N VAL A 251 -11.41 11.92 18.27
CA VAL A 251 -11.77 12.72 17.08
C VAL A 251 -12.02 11.82 15.88
N VAL A 252 -11.07 10.91 15.58
CA VAL A 252 -11.22 9.95 14.47
C VAL A 252 -12.39 9.02 14.72
N TRP A 253 -12.56 8.51 15.94
CA TRP A 253 -13.70 7.64 16.29
C TRP A 253 -15.04 8.31 15.98
N ALA A 254 -15.23 9.56 16.39
CA ALA A 254 -16.45 10.31 16.10
C ALA A 254 -16.68 10.49 14.60
N ASN A 255 -15.61 10.65 13.81
CA ASN A 255 -15.71 10.73 12.35
C ASN A 255 -16.05 9.38 11.71
N GLU A 256 -15.46 8.28 12.17
CA GLU A 256 -15.81 6.93 11.72
C GLU A 256 -17.28 6.59 12.04
N MET A 257 -17.78 7.00 13.20
CA MET A 257 -19.18 6.80 13.62
C MET A 257 -20.20 7.59 12.79
N ALA A 258 -19.75 8.57 12.00
CA ALA A 258 -20.60 9.25 11.02
C ALA A 258 -20.70 8.46 9.70
N MET A 259 -19.76 7.56 9.41
CA MET A 259 -19.69 6.79 8.16
C MET A 259 -20.12 5.33 8.33
N HIS A 260 -19.87 4.77 9.51
CA HIS A 260 -20.05 3.36 9.84
C HIS A 260 -20.72 3.20 11.20
N SER A 261 -21.26 2.01 11.47
CA SER A 261 -21.72 1.65 12.80
C SER A 261 -20.55 1.28 13.73
N GLU A 262 -20.78 1.39 15.04
CA GLU A 262 -19.80 0.98 16.05
C GLU A 262 -19.32 -0.46 15.88
N ALA A 263 -20.23 -1.36 15.51
CA ALA A 263 -19.92 -2.76 15.28
C ALA A 263 -18.96 -2.95 14.10
N GLU A 264 -19.23 -2.27 12.97
CA GLU A 264 -18.40 -2.35 11.76
C GLU A 264 -16.98 -1.83 11.98
N VAL A 265 -16.84 -0.69 12.68
CA VAL A 265 -15.50 -0.12 12.95
C VAL A 265 -14.72 -1.02 13.90
N ASN A 266 -15.35 -1.51 14.97
CA ASN A 266 -14.70 -2.44 15.90
C ASN A 266 -14.29 -3.75 15.21
N GLU A 267 -15.19 -4.34 14.43
CA GLU A 267 -14.93 -5.59 13.71
C GLU A 267 -13.82 -5.40 12.68
N GLY A 268 -13.87 -4.34 11.86
CA GLY A 268 -12.86 -4.08 10.85
C GLY A 268 -11.46 -3.83 11.44
N LEU A 269 -11.35 -3.03 12.51
CA LEU A 269 -10.08 -2.83 13.20
C LEU A 269 -9.56 -4.14 13.84
N LYS A 270 -10.48 -4.98 14.34
CA LYS A 270 -10.11 -6.26 14.94
C LYS A 270 -9.62 -7.24 13.88
N THR A 271 -10.29 -7.32 12.75
CA THR A 271 -9.86 -8.11 11.59
C THR A 271 -8.49 -7.67 11.10
N ALA A 272 -8.23 -6.36 10.99
CA ALA A 272 -6.92 -5.84 10.63
C ALA A 272 -5.84 -6.26 11.64
N TRP A 273 -6.11 -6.13 12.94
CA TRP A 273 -5.17 -6.55 13.98
C TRP A 273 -4.91 -8.06 13.98
N GLU A 274 -5.96 -8.88 13.85
CA GLU A 274 -5.83 -10.34 13.79
C GLU A 274 -5.01 -10.78 12.56
N ALA A 275 -5.26 -10.18 11.39
CA ALA A 275 -4.48 -10.45 10.18
C ALA A 275 -3.01 -10.02 10.33
N MET A 276 -2.74 -8.89 11.00
CA MET A 276 -1.38 -8.46 11.34
C MET A 276 -0.66 -9.48 12.24
N ARG A 277 -1.34 -10.00 13.28
CA ARG A 277 -0.79 -11.02 14.17
C ARG A 277 -0.52 -12.34 13.45
N GLU A 278 -1.45 -12.78 12.62
CA GLU A 278 -1.31 -13.98 11.82
C GLU A 278 -0.13 -13.85 10.83
N CYS A 279 0.06 -12.68 10.23
CA CYS A 279 1.19 -12.41 9.36
C CYS A 279 2.54 -12.54 10.09
N VAL A 280 2.67 -11.98 11.30
CA VAL A 280 3.87 -12.15 12.14
C VAL A 280 4.10 -13.63 12.48
N TYR A 281 3.04 -14.36 12.83
CA TYR A 281 3.12 -15.79 13.10
C TYR A 281 3.61 -16.57 11.87
N ASN A 282 3.01 -16.37 10.71
CA ASN A 282 3.38 -17.04 9.46
C ASN A 282 4.84 -16.76 9.08
N GLY A 283 5.28 -15.50 9.19
CA GLY A 283 6.66 -15.12 8.87
C GLY A 283 7.72 -15.72 9.78
N THR A 284 7.36 -15.99 11.04
CA THR A 284 8.25 -16.61 12.03
C THR A 284 8.22 -18.14 12.02
N HIS A 285 7.15 -18.76 11.50
CA HIS A 285 6.95 -20.22 11.52
C HIS A 285 7.04 -20.88 10.15
N THR A 286 7.32 -20.11 9.09
CA THR A 286 7.52 -20.65 7.75
C THR A 286 8.71 -21.61 7.69
N SER A 287 8.55 -22.71 6.95
CA SER A 287 9.64 -23.66 6.68
C SER A 287 10.47 -23.29 5.44
N ARG A 288 10.16 -22.18 4.77
CA ARG A 288 10.87 -21.73 3.56
C ARG A 288 12.16 -21.02 3.94
N ASP A 289 13.27 -21.41 3.33
CA ASP A 289 14.59 -20.83 3.64
C ASP A 289 14.86 -19.53 2.87
N THR A 290 14.34 -19.38 1.64
CA THR A 290 14.62 -18.22 0.76
C THR A 290 13.34 -17.60 0.20
N LEU A 291 13.41 -16.30 -0.08
CA LEU A 291 12.37 -15.53 -0.76
C LEU A 291 12.37 -15.82 -2.27
N PRO A 292 11.20 -15.69 -2.94
CA PRO A 292 11.09 -15.87 -4.37
C PRO A 292 11.83 -14.77 -5.16
N GLY A 293 11.94 -14.95 -6.48
CA GLY A 293 12.66 -14.03 -7.36
C GLY A 293 14.14 -14.39 -7.54
N ILE A 294 14.87 -13.49 -8.19
CA ILE A 294 16.26 -13.71 -8.64
C ILE A 294 17.30 -13.52 -7.53
N LEU A 295 16.95 -12.80 -6.46
CA LEU A 295 17.90 -12.48 -5.39
C LEU A 295 18.12 -13.61 -4.38
N LYS A 296 17.18 -14.57 -4.29
CA LYS A 296 17.22 -15.71 -3.35
C LYS A 296 17.57 -15.30 -1.92
N VAL A 297 17.04 -14.16 -1.47
CA VAL A 297 17.31 -13.60 -0.15
C VAL A 297 16.87 -14.60 0.92
N LYS A 298 17.77 -14.94 1.84
CA LYS A 298 17.46 -15.84 2.96
C LYS A 298 16.46 -15.19 3.92
N ARG A 299 15.41 -15.94 4.29
CA ARG A 299 14.50 -15.53 5.37
C ARG A 299 15.22 -15.57 6.71
N ARG A 300 15.12 -14.48 7.45
CA ARG A 300 15.80 -14.29 8.75
C ARG A 300 14.83 -14.48 9.91
N ALA A 301 13.55 -14.15 9.73
CA ALA A 301 12.58 -14.14 10.81
C ALA A 301 12.46 -15.49 11.55
N PRO A 302 12.44 -16.68 10.90
CA PRO A 302 12.34 -17.95 11.63
C PRO A 302 13.52 -18.21 12.55
N ASN A 303 14.75 -17.97 12.07
CA ASN A 303 15.96 -18.20 12.86
C ASN A 303 16.08 -17.20 14.01
N VAL A 304 15.82 -15.91 13.73
CA VAL A 304 15.83 -14.87 14.78
C VAL A 304 14.73 -15.14 15.82
N TYR A 305 13.55 -15.60 15.40
CA TYR A 305 12.51 -16.03 16.34
C TYR A 305 12.99 -17.19 17.20
N HIS A 306 13.59 -18.24 16.63
CA HIS A 306 14.15 -19.36 17.40
C HIS A 306 15.25 -18.92 18.39
N GLU A 307 16.04 -17.90 18.07
CA GLU A 307 17.08 -17.36 18.96
C GLU A 307 16.50 -16.49 20.08
N LEU A 308 15.45 -15.71 19.80
CA LEU A 308 14.82 -14.81 20.77
C LEU A 308 13.77 -15.53 21.63
N VAL A 309 13.09 -16.54 21.09
CA VAL A 309 12.06 -17.31 21.77
C VAL A 309 12.74 -18.19 22.82
N GLY A 310 12.68 -17.74 24.07
CA GLY A 310 13.09 -18.54 25.22
C GLY A 310 12.04 -19.59 25.55
N SER A 311 11.61 -19.63 26.80
CA SER A 311 10.55 -20.55 27.24
C SER A 311 9.12 -20.06 26.99
N VAL A 312 8.94 -18.91 26.34
CA VAL A 312 7.61 -18.31 26.12
C VAL A 312 7.47 -17.82 24.69
N ASP A 313 6.40 -18.27 24.03
CA ASP A 313 5.94 -17.77 22.75
C ASP A 313 5.28 -16.39 22.95
N VAL A 314 5.98 -15.34 22.53
CA VAL A 314 5.53 -13.93 22.68
C VAL A 314 4.46 -13.56 21.65
N ILE A 315 4.35 -14.30 20.54
CA ILE A 315 3.43 -14.01 19.43
C ILE A 315 2.00 -14.48 19.78
N ASN A 316 1.91 -15.66 20.39
CA ASN A 316 0.63 -16.30 20.71
C ASN A 316 0.19 -16.14 22.17
N ALA A 317 1.05 -15.64 23.06
CA ALA A 317 0.67 -15.46 24.45
C ALA A 317 -0.37 -14.35 24.63
N GLU A 318 -1.41 -14.64 25.42
CA GLU A 318 -2.34 -13.64 25.92
C GLU A 318 -1.65 -12.64 26.87
N PRO A 319 -2.09 -11.38 26.98
CA PRO A 319 -1.46 -10.35 27.82
C PRO A 319 -1.21 -10.77 29.27
N GLU A 320 -2.13 -11.55 29.84
CA GLU A 320 -2.01 -12.08 31.21
C GLU A 320 -0.84 -13.08 31.37
N ASN A 321 -0.51 -13.81 30.30
CA ASN A 321 0.61 -14.74 30.23
C ASN A 321 1.93 -14.03 29.84
N LEU A 322 1.84 -12.93 29.09
CA LEU A 322 2.96 -12.07 28.71
C LEU A 322 3.59 -11.35 29.90
N LYS A 323 2.84 -11.01 30.96
CA LYS A 323 3.44 -10.43 32.20
C LYS A 323 4.41 -11.37 32.92
N LYS A 324 4.22 -12.69 32.79
CA LYS A 324 5.19 -13.71 33.24
C LYS A 324 6.35 -13.82 32.25
N ALA A 325 6.06 -13.73 30.94
CA ALA A 325 7.04 -13.73 29.86
C ALA A 325 7.98 -12.52 29.88
N ALA A 326 7.50 -11.32 30.25
CA ALA A 326 8.25 -10.07 30.35
C ALA A 326 9.31 -10.15 31.46
N LYS A 327 9.00 -10.79 32.60
CA LYS A 327 10.00 -11.13 33.63
C LYS A 327 11.02 -12.17 33.14
N VAL A 328 10.60 -13.10 32.28
CA VAL A 328 11.48 -14.13 31.69
C VAL A 328 12.36 -13.54 30.58
N THR A 329 11.84 -12.67 29.71
CA THR A 329 12.62 -11.98 28.68
C THR A 329 13.59 -11.03 29.34
N GLN A 330 13.21 -10.20 30.32
CA GLN A 330 14.17 -9.37 31.07
C GLN A 330 15.31 -10.18 31.72
N SER A 331 15.05 -11.44 32.12
CA SER A 331 16.02 -12.42 32.61
C SER A 331 16.86 -13.08 31.48
N THR A 332 16.27 -13.35 30.32
CA THR A 332 16.95 -13.93 29.14
C THR A 332 17.82 -12.87 28.43
N CYS A 333 17.38 -11.60 28.45
CA CYS A 333 18.12 -10.44 28.02
C CYS A 333 19.31 -10.10 28.95
N LEU A 334 19.54 -10.82 30.06
CA LEU A 334 20.76 -10.66 30.88
C LEU A 334 22.00 -11.31 30.24
N SER A 335 21.83 -12.23 29.28
CA SER A 335 22.94 -12.79 28.49
C SER A 335 23.24 -11.97 27.22
N MET A 336 22.35 -11.04 26.86
CA MET A 336 22.54 -10.05 25.79
C MET A 336 22.78 -8.67 26.43
N THR A 337 23.36 -7.72 25.69
CA THR A 337 23.60 -6.37 26.23
C THR A 337 22.26 -5.71 26.59
N PRO A 338 22.06 -5.18 27.82
CA PRO A 338 20.83 -4.50 28.21
C PRO A 338 20.42 -3.41 27.18
N GLY A 339 19.18 -3.43 26.72
CA GLY A 339 18.66 -2.52 25.67
C GLY A 339 18.62 -3.09 24.25
N THR A 340 19.30 -4.22 23.96
CA THR A 340 19.29 -4.86 22.63
C THR A 340 18.05 -5.73 22.39
N CYS A 341 17.38 -6.16 23.45
CA CYS A 341 16.34 -7.19 23.40
C CYS A 341 15.02 -6.71 22.79
N GLU A 342 14.51 -5.55 23.23
CA GLU A 342 13.26 -4.96 22.70
C GLU A 342 13.42 -4.59 21.23
N ALA A 343 14.54 -3.97 20.87
CA ALA A 343 14.84 -3.60 19.50
C ALA A 343 14.93 -4.80 18.56
N ASN A 344 15.45 -5.93 19.05
CA ASN A 344 15.51 -7.18 18.30
C ASN A 344 14.10 -7.77 18.08
N TRP A 345 13.21 -7.73 19.08
CA TRP A 345 11.82 -8.15 18.91
C TRP A 345 11.05 -7.28 17.93
N ILE A 346 11.19 -5.95 18.03
CA ILE A 346 10.59 -5.00 17.08
C ILE A 346 11.10 -5.29 15.66
N SER A 347 12.41 -5.47 15.51
CA SER A 347 13.02 -5.82 14.22
C SER A 347 12.49 -7.16 13.70
N LEU A 348 12.40 -8.18 14.55
CA LEU A 348 11.87 -9.49 14.19
C LEU A 348 10.44 -9.40 13.65
N PHE A 349 9.54 -8.69 14.33
CA PHE A 349 8.15 -8.55 13.89
C PHE A 349 8.07 -7.87 12.51
N ALA A 350 8.87 -6.82 12.29
CA ALA A 350 8.94 -6.14 11.00
C ALA A 350 9.53 -7.05 9.90
N LEU A 351 10.60 -7.80 10.21
CA LEU A 351 11.19 -8.78 9.30
C LEU A 351 10.17 -9.85 8.92
N ALA A 352 9.46 -10.42 9.89
CA ALA A 352 8.47 -11.46 9.66
C ALA A 352 7.39 -11.01 8.68
N VAL A 353 6.83 -9.82 8.89
CA VAL A 353 5.78 -9.27 8.02
C VAL A 353 6.30 -8.97 6.62
N ASN A 354 7.46 -8.32 6.49
CA ASN A 354 7.99 -7.97 5.17
C ASN A 354 8.54 -9.19 4.40
N GLU A 355 9.01 -10.24 5.09
CA GLU A 355 9.36 -11.51 4.46
C GLU A 355 8.10 -12.26 3.98
N GLU A 356 7.00 -12.25 4.75
CA GLU A 356 5.71 -12.74 4.27
C GLU A 356 5.18 -11.95 3.07
N ASN A 357 5.28 -10.63 3.12
CA ASN A 357 4.89 -9.77 2.01
C ASN A 357 5.67 -10.13 0.73
N ALA A 358 6.99 -10.21 0.83
CA ALA A 358 7.86 -10.54 -0.29
C ALA A 358 7.61 -11.92 -0.89
N ASP A 359 7.07 -12.86 -0.11
CA ASP A 359 6.70 -14.20 -0.58
C ASP A 359 5.28 -14.24 -1.19
N GLY A 360 4.49 -13.18 -1.07
CA GLY A 360 3.09 -13.14 -1.52
C GLY A 360 2.09 -13.67 -0.48
N GLY A 361 2.42 -13.56 0.80
CA GLY A 361 1.54 -13.89 1.92
C GLY A 361 0.39 -12.87 2.10
N ARG A 362 -0.49 -13.18 3.05
CA ARG A 362 -1.58 -12.29 3.49
C ARG A 362 -0.97 -11.09 4.22
N ILE A 363 -1.36 -9.87 3.86
CA ILE A 363 -0.78 -8.64 4.40
C ILE A 363 -1.88 -7.62 4.69
N VAL A 364 -1.65 -6.76 5.68
CA VAL A 364 -2.47 -5.56 5.92
C VAL A 364 -1.69 -4.33 5.46
N THR A 365 -2.33 -3.47 4.66
CA THR A 365 -1.71 -2.21 4.22
C THR A 365 -1.45 -1.28 5.39
N ALA A 366 -0.27 -0.66 5.46
CA ALA A 366 0.07 0.27 6.54
C ALA A 366 1.16 1.31 6.15
N PRO A 367 0.86 2.31 5.30
CA PRO A 367 -0.32 2.44 4.44
C PRO A 367 -0.17 1.68 3.10
N THR A 368 0.99 1.06 2.86
CA THR A 368 1.25 0.22 1.67
C THR A 368 1.78 -1.14 2.07
N ASN A 369 1.80 -2.10 1.14
CA ASN A 369 2.41 -3.42 1.37
C ASN A 369 3.93 -3.33 1.63
N GLY A 370 4.63 -2.39 0.98
CA GLY A 370 6.07 -2.22 1.13
C GLY A 370 6.50 -1.75 2.52
N SER A 371 5.62 -1.02 3.22
CA SER A 371 5.80 -0.51 4.58
C SER A 371 5.00 -1.30 5.64
N ALA A 372 4.44 -2.45 5.26
CA ALA A 372 3.46 -3.17 6.07
C ALA A 372 3.99 -3.70 7.41
N GLY A 373 5.31 -3.83 7.59
CA GLY A 373 5.88 -4.36 8.82
C GLY A 373 5.92 -3.38 9.98
N ILE A 374 5.82 -2.07 9.73
CA ILE A 374 6.10 -1.06 10.76
C ILE A 374 4.99 -0.97 11.81
N ILE A 375 3.75 -0.78 11.38
CA ILE A 375 2.58 -0.74 12.26
C ILE A 375 2.44 -2.02 13.10
N PRO A 376 2.42 -3.24 12.52
CA PRO A 376 2.30 -4.45 13.32
C PRO A 376 3.51 -4.67 14.24
N ALA A 377 4.73 -4.31 13.85
CA ALA A 377 5.89 -4.46 14.73
C ALA A 377 5.79 -3.60 16.00
N VAL A 378 5.44 -2.32 15.84
CA VAL A 378 5.29 -1.40 16.97
C VAL A 378 4.04 -1.75 17.80
N LEU A 379 2.96 -2.19 17.16
CA LEU A 379 1.74 -2.61 17.84
C LEU A 379 1.92 -3.92 18.61
N HIS A 380 2.68 -4.89 18.08
CA HIS A 380 3.11 -6.07 18.82
C HIS A 380 4.02 -5.70 19.99
N TYR A 381 4.89 -4.70 19.83
CA TYR A 381 5.72 -4.22 20.93
C TYR A 381 4.86 -3.68 22.08
N TYR A 382 3.89 -2.81 21.77
CA TYR A 382 2.89 -2.35 22.73
C TYR A 382 2.13 -3.52 23.37
N TYR A 383 1.63 -4.44 22.55
CA TYR A 383 0.79 -5.53 23.02
C TYR A 383 1.55 -6.52 23.93
N ALA A 384 2.79 -6.83 23.59
CA ALA A 384 3.58 -7.88 24.24
C ALA A 384 4.42 -7.40 25.43
N PHE A 385 4.99 -6.18 25.35
CA PHE A 385 5.97 -5.70 26.33
C PHE A 385 5.44 -4.56 27.21
N MET A 386 4.23 -4.09 26.97
CA MET A 386 3.54 -3.08 27.78
C MET A 386 2.21 -3.64 28.31
N ASP A 387 1.34 -2.79 28.87
CA ASP A 387 -0.01 -3.17 29.32
C ASP A 387 -1.01 -3.23 28.16
N GLY A 388 -0.63 -3.99 27.12
CA GLY A 388 -1.39 -4.21 25.90
C GLY A 388 -2.81 -4.72 26.12
N ASN A 389 -3.80 -4.03 25.53
CA ASN A 389 -5.20 -4.45 25.53
C ASN A 389 -5.92 -3.94 24.28
N TRP A 390 -7.14 -4.41 24.05
CA TRP A 390 -7.92 -4.04 22.87
C TRP A 390 -8.21 -2.54 22.75
N GLU A 391 -8.52 -1.85 23.84
CA GLU A 391 -8.77 -0.40 23.81
C GLU A 391 -7.51 0.37 23.39
N GLY A 392 -6.34 -0.06 23.85
CA GLY A 392 -5.07 0.50 23.39
C GLY A 392 -4.77 0.18 21.92
N VAL A 393 -5.10 -1.01 21.44
CA VAL A 393 -4.97 -1.35 20.02
C VAL A 393 -5.85 -0.43 19.16
N LYS A 394 -7.10 -0.21 19.55
CA LYS A 394 -8.00 0.74 18.86
C LYS A 394 -7.44 2.15 18.86
N ARG A 395 -7.02 2.66 20.02
CA ARG A 395 -6.40 3.98 20.16
C ARG A 395 -5.18 4.14 19.25
N PHE A 396 -4.31 3.13 19.22
CA PHE A 396 -3.13 3.11 18.37
C PHE A 396 -3.51 3.24 16.89
N LEU A 397 -4.42 2.38 16.42
CA LEU A 397 -4.80 2.32 15.00
C LEU A 397 -5.54 3.59 14.55
N LEU A 398 -6.46 4.12 15.36
CA LEU A 398 -7.19 5.35 15.05
C LEU A 398 -6.26 6.58 15.02
N THR A 399 -5.33 6.67 15.96
CA THR A 399 -4.31 7.73 15.97
C THR A 399 -3.38 7.61 14.75
N ALA A 400 -2.89 6.41 14.47
CA ALA A 400 -2.06 6.13 13.31
C ALA A 400 -2.81 6.47 12.00
N HIS A 401 -4.10 6.19 11.93
CA HIS A 401 -4.95 6.56 10.80
C HIS A 401 -5.01 8.08 10.59
N ALA A 402 -5.21 8.88 11.65
CA ALA A 402 -5.25 10.34 11.54
C ALA A 402 -4.00 10.89 10.84
N ILE A 403 -2.83 10.41 11.26
CA ILE A 403 -1.54 10.79 10.69
C ILE A 403 -1.41 10.28 9.25
N GLY A 404 -1.77 9.03 8.98
CA GLY A 404 -1.73 8.47 7.62
C GLY A 404 -2.65 9.22 6.65
N TYR A 405 -3.81 9.67 7.13
CA TYR A 405 -4.73 10.51 6.37
C TYR A 405 -4.08 11.84 5.98
N LEU A 406 -3.39 12.53 6.90
CA LEU A 406 -2.69 13.78 6.60
C LEU A 406 -1.63 13.60 5.50
N PHE A 407 -0.84 12.52 5.55
CA PHE A 407 0.13 12.20 4.49
C PHE A 407 -0.54 11.96 3.14
N LYS A 408 -1.61 11.15 3.13
CA LYS A 408 -2.35 10.82 1.90
C LYS A 408 -3.06 12.04 1.31
N HIS A 409 -3.62 12.90 2.16
CA HIS A 409 -4.40 14.06 1.75
C HIS A 409 -3.51 15.19 1.22
N ASN A 410 -2.42 15.51 1.92
CA ASN A 410 -1.60 16.67 1.61
C ASN A 410 -0.44 16.37 0.65
N ALA A 411 -0.01 15.11 0.56
CA ALA A 411 1.11 14.67 -0.27
C ALA A 411 0.73 13.40 -1.05
N SER A 412 1.51 12.34 -0.89
CA SER A 412 1.26 11.02 -1.46
C SER A 412 1.86 9.96 -0.54
N ILE A 413 1.25 8.78 -0.57
CA ILE A 413 1.78 7.56 0.07
C ILE A 413 2.39 6.59 -0.95
N SER A 414 2.51 7.01 -2.21
CA SER A 414 3.06 6.20 -3.30
C SER A 414 4.57 6.36 -3.39
N GLY A 415 5.28 5.23 -3.31
CA GLY A 415 6.73 5.20 -3.55
C GLY A 415 7.12 5.78 -4.92
N ALA A 416 6.24 5.64 -5.92
CA ALA A 416 6.46 6.14 -7.28
C ALA A 416 6.34 7.67 -7.40
N GLU A 417 5.66 8.34 -6.47
CA GLU A 417 5.42 9.79 -6.56
C GLU A 417 6.37 10.57 -5.65
N VAL A 418 6.59 10.09 -4.43
CA VAL A 418 7.37 10.80 -3.41
C VAL A 418 8.53 9.99 -2.85
N GLY A 419 8.84 8.81 -3.40
CA GLY A 419 9.87 7.91 -2.88
C GLY A 419 9.42 7.15 -1.63
N CYS A 420 10.35 6.37 -1.06
CA CYS A 420 10.05 5.50 0.08
C CYS A 420 9.78 6.29 1.38
N GLN A 421 10.12 7.57 1.43
CA GLN A 421 9.67 8.48 2.50
C GLN A 421 8.13 8.55 2.61
N GLY A 422 7.39 8.43 1.50
CA GLY A 422 5.92 8.42 1.52
C GLY A 422 5.33 7.08 1.95
N GLU A 423 6.09 5.98 1.90
CA GLU A 423 5.65 4.63 2.29
C GLU A 423 6.16 4.30 3.69
N VAL A 424 7.48 4.12 3.84
CA VAL A 424 8.15 3.78 5.09
C VAL A 424 8.16 4.96 6.06
N GLY A 425 8.40 6.18 5.57
CA GLY A 425 8.42 7.39 6.42
C GLY A 425 7.03 7.74 6.98
N SER A 426 5.99 7.66 6.15
CA SER A 426 4.62 7.85 6.63
C SER A 426 4.22 6.76 7.64
N ALA A 427 4.53 5.48 7.38
CA ALA A 427 4.28 4.38 8.31
C ALA A 427 5.06 4.54 9.64
N CYS A 428 6.30 5.02 9.61
CA CYS A 428 7.10 5.37 10.79
C CYS A 428 6.39 6.43 11.64
N SER A 429 5.90 7.49 10.99
CA SER A 429 5.17 8.59 11.64
C SER A 429 3.85 8.12 12.25
N MET A 430 3.09 7.32 11.50
CA MET A 430 1.84 6.71 11.95
C MET A 430 2.07 5.84 13.21
N ALA A 431 3.11 5.00 13.19
CA ALA A 431 3.42 4.13 14.32
C ALA A 431 3.96 4.89 15.54
N ALA A 432 4.75 5.95 15.32
CA ALA A 432 5.26 6.81 16.39
C ALA A 432 4.11 7.52 17.11
N ALA A 433 3.17 8.08 16.35
CA ALA A 433 1.98 8.73 16.88
C ALA A 433 1.08 7.75 17.65
N GLY A 434 0.78 6.59 17.05
CA GLY A 434 -0.01 5.55 17.69
C GLY A 434 0.61 5.07 19.01
N LEU A 435 1.92 4.86 19.03
CA LEU A 435 2.62 4.44 20.25
C LEU A 435 2.63 5.55 21.31
N CYS A 436 2.88 6.80 20.92
CA CYS A 436 2.85 7.94 21.83
C CYS A 436 1.47 8.08 22.50
N ALA A 437 0.38 7.90 21.76
CA ALA A 437 -0.98 7.95 22.27
C ALA A 437 -1.27 6.87 23.34
N VAL A 438 -0.88 5.61 23.09
CA VAL A 438 -1.09 4.53 24.06
C VAL A 438 -0.15 4.61 25.27
N MET A 439 0.96 5.34 25.15
CA MET A 439 1.86 5.68 26.26
C MET A 439 1.35 6.87 27.09
N GLY A 440 0.24 7.49 26.71
CA GLY A 440 -0.38 8.60 27.45
C GLY A 440 0.14 9.99 27.06
N GLY A 441 0.71 10.14 25.86
CA GLY A 441 1.11 11.43 25.32
C GLY A 441 -0.09 12.37 25.07
N THR A 442 0.15 13.68 25.17
CA THR A 442 -0.82 14.70 24.77
C THR A 442 -0.96 14.77 23.24
N PRO A 443 -2.03 15.36 22.68
CA PRO A 443 -2.15 15.58 21.23
C PRO A 443 -0.91 16.23 20.61
N HIS A 444 -0.34 17.25 21.27
CA HIS A 444 0.89 17.93 20.82
C HIS A 444 2.13 17.02 20.87
N GLN A 445 2.27 16.15 21.88
CA GLN A 445 3.34 15.15 21.90
C GLN A 445 3.15 14.07 20.81
N ILE A 446 1.90 13.71 20.51
CA ILE A 446 1.58 12.76 19.44
C ILE A 446 1.93 13.35 18.07
N GLU A 447 1.61 14.62 17.83
CA GLU A 447 2.05 15.36 16.63
C GLU A 447 3.58 15.39 16.54
N ASN A 448 4.26 15.77 17.62
CA ASN A 448 5.73 15.80 17.64
C ASN A 448 6.34 14.41 17.35
N ALA A 449 5.75 13.33 17.87
CA ALA A 449 6.21 11.98 17.56
C ALA A 449 6.03 11.62 16.08
N ALA A 450 4.91 12.04 15.47
CA ALA A 450 4.67 11.86 14.04
C ALA A 450 5.70 12.65 13.21
N GLU A 451 5.97 13.89 13.60
CA GLU A 451 6.91 14.79 12.94
C GLU A 451 8.34 14.24 12.94
N ILE A 452 8.86 13.85 14.11
CA ILE A 452 10.17 13.17 14.21
C ILE A 452 10.21 11.90 13.36
N GLY A 453 9.08 11.18 13.31
CA GLY A 453 8.92 9.97 12.51
C GLY A 453 9.19 10.20 11.02
N ILE A 454 8.66 11.27 10.42
CA ILE A 454 8.89 11.60 9.01
C ILE A 454 10.23 12.29 8.81
N GLU A 455 10.65 13.17 9.73
CA GLU A 455 11.91 13.91 9.64
C GLU A 455 13.09 12.97 9.39
N HIS A 456 13.16 11.86 10.13
CA HIS A 456 14.20 10.83 10.00
C HIS A 456 14.11 9.97 8.73
N ASN A 457 13.12 10.20 7.87
CA ASN A 457 12.90 9.48 6.62
C ASN A 457 12.88 10.41 5.39
N LEU A 458 12.97 11.74 5.57
CA LEU A 458 13.00 12.68 4.44
C LEU A 458 14.19 12.42 3.51
N GLY A 459 13.91 12.39 2.21
CA GLY A 459 14.87 12.10 1.14
C GLY A 459 15.05 10.62 0.79
N LEU A 460 14.35 9.70 1.46
CA LEU A 460 14.42 8.27 1.12
C LEU A 460 13.78 7.99 -0.25
N THR A 461 14.60 7.53 -1.19
CA THR A 461 14.18 7.12 -2.55
C THR A 461 13.61 5.70 -2.59
N CYS A 462 12.80 5.39 -3.60
CA CYS A 462 12.25 4.04 -3.82
C CYS A 462 13.01 3.32 -4.94
N ASP A 463 14.15 2.71 -4.60
CA ASP A 463 15.04 2.03 -5.55
C ASP A 463 15.42 0.60 -5.06
N PRO A 464 14.46 -0.34 -5.03
CA PRO A 464 14.73 -1.72 -4.67
C PRO A 464 15.53 -2.47 -5.73
N ILE A 465 16.40 -3.37 -5.26
CA ILE A 465 17.20 -4.23 -6.13
C ILE A 465 16.28 -5.15 -6.93
N ALA A 466 16.51 -5.23 -8.24
CA ALA A 466 15.71 -6.01 -9.19
C ALA A 466 14.21 -5.65 -9.20
N GLY A 467 13.82 -4.48 -8.68
CA GLY A 467 12.41 -4.09 -8.58
C GLY A 467 11.61 -4.90 -7.55
N LEU A 468 12.27 -5.72 -6.72
CA LEU A 468 11.61 -6.61 -5.76
C LEU A 468 11.41 -5.91 -4.42
N VAL A 469 10.26 -6.14 -3.77
CA VAL A 469 9.98 -5.64 -2.40
C VAL A 469 10.73 -6.48 -1.36
N GLN A 470 12.06 -6.49 -1.44
CA GLN A 470 12.98 -7.27 -0.61
C GLN A 470 14.08 -6.38 -0.05
N ILE A 471 14.98 -5.89 -0.90
CA ILE A 471 16.13 -5.05 -0.50
C ILE A 471 16.00 -3.70 -1.22
N PRO A 472 16.00 -2.55 -0.52
CA PRO A 472 16.18 -2.37 0.93
C PRO A 472 14.87 -2.42 1.76
N CYS A 473 13.77 -2.93 1.19
CA CYS A 473 12.44 -2.78 1.79
C CYS A 473 12.31 -3.46 3.16
N ILE A 474 12.86 -4.67 3.31
CA ILE A 474 12.76 -5.46 4.53
C ILE A 474 13.52 -4.79 5.69
N GLU A 475 14.76 -4.34 5.46
CA GLU A 475 15.53 -3.69 6.53
C GLU A 475 15.00 -2.28 6.85
N ARG A 476 14.48 -1.55 5.86
CA ARG A 476 13.82 -0.26 6.10
C ARG A 476 12.67 -0.38 7.09
N ASN A 477 11.85 -1.43 7.01
CA ASN A 477 10.75 -1.64 7.96
C ASN A 477 11.28 -1.89 9.38
N ALA A 478 12.32 -2.72 9.53
CA ALA A 478 12.91 -2.98 10.86
C ALA A 478 13.53 -1.72 11.49
N ILE A 479 14.27 -0.93 10.71
CA ILE A 479 14.90 0.32 11.16
C ILE A 479 13.83 1.37 11.49
N ALA A 480 12.84 1.55 10.61
CA ALA A 480 11.77 2.52 10.81
C ALA A 480 10.89 2.17 12.04
N SER A 481 10.63 0.88 12.29
CA SER A 481 9.89 0.45 13.48
C SER A 481 10.60 0.86 14.78
N ASN A 482 11.92 0.67 14.85
CA ASN A 482 12.71 1.11 16.00
C ASN A 482 12.79 2.64 16.10
N THR A 483 12.84 3.32 14.96
CA THR A 483 12.82 4.79 14.89
C THR A 483 11.49 5.32 15.44
N ALA A 484 10.36 4.72 15.07
CA ALA A 484 9.04 5.09 15.57
C ALA A 484 8.93 4.95 17.10
N VAL A 485 9.47 3.86 17.67
CA VAL A 485 9.51 3.68 19.13
C VAL A 485 10.34 4.77 19.81
N ASN A 486 11.50 5.12 19.24
CA ASN A 486 12.33 6.18 19.78
C ASN A 486 11.71 7.56 19.63
N ALA A 487 11.04 7.85 18.51
CA ALA A 487 10.32 9.10 18.28
C ALA A 487 9.22 9.31 19.33
N ALA A 488 8.42 8.28 19.63
CA ALA A 488 7.43 8.32 20.69
C ALA A 488 8.07 8.57 22.07
N ARG A 489 9.16 7.88 22.39
CA ARG A 489 9.88 8.05 23.67
C ARG A 489 10.45 9.46 23.83
N VAL A 490 11.11 9.99 22.81
CA VAL A 490 11.70 11.34 22.84
C VAL A 490 10.61 12.40 23.01
N SER A 491 9.49 12.27 22.31
CA SER A 491 8.36 13.21 22.41
C SER A 491 7.75 13.24 23.82
N LEU A 492 7.70 12.10 24.50
CA LEU A 492 7.22 12.00 25.89
C LEU A 492 8.20 12.56 26.93
N LEU A 493 9.49 12.69 26.60
CA LEU A 493 10.46 13.38 27.45
C LEU A 493 10.30 14.90 27.37
N GLY A 494 9.77 15.40 26.26
CA GLY A 494 9.38 16.81 26.08
C GLY A 494 7.95 17.08 26.52
N ASP A 495 7.48 18.31 26.28
CA ASP A 495 6.10 18.74 26.54
C ASP A 495 5.25 18.82 25.24
N GLY A 496 5.81 18.38 24.12
CA GLY A 496 5.20 18.50 22.79
C GLY A 496 5.54 19.80 22.06
N SER A 497 6.32 20.70 22.66
CA SER A 497 6.83 21.86 21.93
C SER A 497 7.91 21.45 20.93
N HIS A 498 7.74 21.88 19.68
CA HIS A 498 8.65 21.58 18.57
C HIS A 498 8.62 22.74 17.56
N LEU A 499 9.74 22.99 16.88
CA LEU A 499 9.89 24.13 15.97
C LEU A 499 9.36 23.84 14.56
N VAL A 500 9.56 22.60 14.10
CA VAL A 500 9.13 22.12 12.79
C VAL A 500 7.74 21.53 12.99
N SER A 501 6.71 22.03 12.31
CA SER A 501 5.38 21.42 12.39
C SER A 501 5.30 20.14 11.55
N LEU A 502 4.35 19.25 11.87
CA LEU A 502 4.09 18.09 11.01
C LEU A 502 3.66 18.52 9.60
N ASP A 503 2.90 19.61 9.48
CA ASP A 503 2.49 20.17 8.19
C ASP A 503 3.71 20.61 7.34
N ASP A 504 4.71 21.26 7.96
CA ASP A 504 5.96 21.63 7.27
C ASP A 504 6.76 20.41 6.84
N ALA A 505 6.79 19.36 7.67
CA ALA A 505 7.47 18.11 7.35
C ALA A 505 6.79 17.38 6.17
N ILE A 506 5.45 17.33 6.14
CA ILE A 506 4.67 16.78 5.01
C ILE A 506 4.89 17.60 3.73
N ALA A 507 4.87 18.92 3.83
CA ALA A 507 5.13 19.80 2.70
C ALA A 507 6.57 19.64 2.17
N THR A 508 7.52 19.40 3.06
CA THR A 508 8.91 19.10 2.71
C THR A 508 9.00 17.74 2.00
N MET A 509 8.35 16.70 2.52
CA MET A 509 8.27 15.38 1.87
C MET A 509 7.71 15.49 0.44
N LYS A 510 6.63 16.25 0.25
CA LYS A 510 6.05 16.47 -1.09
C LYS A 510 7.05 17.12 -2.05
N ARG A 511 7.76 18.15 -1.58
CA ARG A 511 8.73 18.89 -2.38
C ARG A 511 9.95 18.06 -2.72
N THR A 512 10.53 17.37 -1.74
CA THR A 512 11.67 16.46 -1.99
C THR A 512 11.28 15.34 -2.93
N GLY A 513 10.05 14.83 -2.81
CA GLY A 513 9.47 13.88 -3.76
C GLY A 513 9.43 14.44 -5.18
N ALA A 514 8.93 15.66 -5.37
CA ALA A 514 8.93 16.33 -6.67
C ALA A 514 10.35 16.49 -7.25
N ASP A 515 11.33 16.85 -6.41
CA ASP A 515 12.74 17.06 -6.77
C ASP A 515 13.49 15.75 -7.10
N MET A 516 12.99 14.58 -6.69
CA MET A 516 13.61 13.30 -7.06
C MET A 516 13.60 13.11 -8.58
N MET A 517 14.74 12.73 -9.15
CA MET A 517 14.79 12.37 -10.57
C MET A 517 13.90 11.15 -10.82
N SER A 518 13.26 11.08 -11.99
CA SER A 518 12.38 9.97 -12.37
C SER A 518 13.02 8.59 -12.16
N SER A 519 14.33 8.46 -12.42
CA SER A 519 15.09 7.22 -12.21
C SER A 519 15.24 6.76 -10.75
N TYR A 520 14.92 7.63 -9.79
CA TYR A 520 14.97 7.33 -8.34
C TYR A 520 13.59 7.41 -7.68
N LYS A 521 12.56 7.79 -8.44
CA LYS A 521 11.15 7.74 -8.05
C LYS A 521 10.59 6.33 -8.23
N GLU A 522 10.89 5.70 -9.37
CA GLU A 522 10.41 4.35 -9.69
C GLU A 522 11.45 3.25 -9.43
N THR A 523 10.91 2.07 -9.15
CA THR A 523 11.64 0.89 -8.76
C THR A 523 12.53 0.38 -9.90
N SER A 524 13.83 0.21 -9.61
CA SER A 524 14.85 -0.54 -10.37
C SER A 524 15.71 0.16 -11.43
N THR A 525 15.49 1.43 -11.75
CA THR A 525 16.24 2.09 -12.85
C THR A 525 17.43 2.94 -12.40
N GLY A 526 17.73 2.95 -11.10
CA GLY A 526 18.76 3.80 -10.51
C GLY A 526 19.59 3.13 -9.40
N GLY A 527 20.44 3.95 -8.78
CA GLY A 527 21.03 3.72 -7.45
C GLY A 527 21.61 2.33 -7.19
N LEU A 528 21.13 1.68 -6.11
CA LEU A 528 21.58 0.35 -5.70
C LEU A 528 21.14 -0.70 -6.73
N ALA A 529 19.98 -0.53 -7.36
CA ALA A 529 19.44 -1.51 -8.30
C ALA A 529 20.33 -1.70 -9.53
N VAL A 530 20.99 -0.64 -10.02
CA VAL A 530 21.93 -0.71 -11.16
C VAL A 530 23.39 -0.97 -10.74
N THR A 531 23.74 -0.71 -9.48
CA THR A 531 25.13 -0.83 -8.99
C THR A 531 25.43 -2.25 -8.49
N VAL A 532 24.46 -2.89 -7.84
CA VAL A 532 24.65 -4.25 -7.31
C VAL A 532 24.59 -5.25 -8.46
N ARG A 533 25.73 -5.89 -8.74
CA ARG A 533 25.78 -6.99 -9.72
C ARG A 533 25.07 -8.20 -9.15
N ILE A 534 23.93 -8.55 -9.74
CA ILE A 534 23.24 -9.81 -9.47
C ILE A 534 24.01 -10.90 -10.25
N PRO A 535 24.56 -11.93 -9.60
CA PRO A 535 25.23 -13.03 -10.29
C PRO A 535 24.27 -13.68 -11.31
N GLU A 536 24.73 -13.92 -12.52
CA GLU A 536 23.97 -14.63 -13.57
C GLU A 536 23.93 -16.15 -13.32
N CYS A 537 23.56 -16.61 -12.12
CA CYS A 537 23.15 -18.01 -11.85
C CYS A 537 22.69 -18.21 -10.40
#